data_AF-D3V7N6-F1
#
_entry.id   AF-D3V7N6-F1
#
_cell.length_a   1.000
_cell.length_b   1.000
_cell.length_c   1.000
_cell.angle_alpha   90.00
_cell.angle_beta   90.00
_cell.angle_gamma   90.00
#
_symmetry.space_group_name_H-M   'P 1'
#
loop_
_entity.id
_entity.type
_entity.pdbx_description
1 polymer ?
#
loop_
_entity_poly.entity_id
_entity_poly.type
_entity_poly.pdbx_seq_one_letter_code
_entity_poly.pdbx_strand_id
1 'polypeptide(L)'
;MSNVMTFSQPETGNLIIGQTFLFTVILSSDEVIDGSSIISFFNTKNISVPIGDVSVNLESDNKKATATVTLTVSNLIAENEEIHFSVKTSLSGIQQKKLQYLAKEIYPESLRLSVDNAFLSVPTSYDHSQIGTVSTKVHTIIKDKDGNPLSGIPIFIKSRAFNQLEEVYIYANDVRNKINVQNLSLYSGFSINSGDKGQVEFYISPIKPLALVIDLSSTIRIPSDYAISHSTVFIIFDNKKYNRQEPEAVTAIDGDLTSKGESKFWLDTTPCTAYDVDDFLLFNINGEYKYYVRGFDVIEDNQCLIKLPYFILEKNKLSNLSYLVIRGNGDIIAKSYPVDVTYRGRTNKPWTDVDRIYEPCKVYTSFNDVIEQDGDINNQKISNHAKNPDDAGLFVTITGTNDNSDNTKVKLGSKVTLNLYINSKNKTVTLPFNCIMPYHPDNKDGKTAVLRFNIRYKLLNGHFAFPFHDGMIYFDYQVGDDNDRDVTYGGIWSGHIVTD
;
A
#
# COMPACT_ATOMS: atom_id res chain seq x y z
N MET A 1 -46.98 -10.70 -1.50
CA MET A 1 -46.18 -9.59 -0.95
C MET A 1 -44.77 -10.10 -0.80
N SER A 2 -43.81 -9.50 -1.50
CA SER A 2 -42.39 -9.85 -1.33
C SER A 2 -41.72 -8.77 -0.48
N ASN A 3 -41.91 -8.86 0.85
CA ASN A 3 -41.20 -7.99 1.77
C ASN A 3 -39.86 -8.65 2.11
N VAL A 4 -38.77 -7.91 1.97
CA VAL A 4 -37.41 -8.43 2.15
C VAL A 4 -36.62 -7.53 3.10
N MET A 5 -35.86 -8.17 4.00
CA MET A 5 -34.87 -7.52 4.84
C MET A 5 -33.47 -7.99 4.46
N THR A 6 -32.60 -7.06 4.09
CA THR A 6 -31.19 -7.29 3.78
C THR A 6 -30.29 -6.40 4.63
N PHE A 7 -29.00 -6.71 4.62
CA PHE A 7 -28.00 -6.07 5.49
C PHE A 7 -26.80 -5.63 4.68
N SER A 8 -26.09 -4.59 5.15
CA SER A 8 -24.81 -4.19 4.56
C SER A 8 -23.68 -5.17 4.83
N GLN A 9 -23.84 -6.12 5.75
CA GLN A 9 -22.87 -7.17 6.07
C GLN A 9 -23.46 -8.54 5.72
N PRO A 10 -22.62 -9.53 5.35
CA PRO A 10 -23.10 -10.90 5.18
C PRO A 10 -23.66 -11.44 6.50
N GLU A 11 -24.64 -12.34 6.44
CA GLU A 11 -25.27 -12.93 7.64
C GLU A 11 -24.30 -13.82 8.43
N THR A 12 -23.23 -14.29 7.77
CA THR A 12 -22.12 -15.01 8.38
C THR A 12 -20.77 -14.47 7.92
N GLY A 13 -19.72 -14.67 8.72
CA GLY A 13 -18.37 -14.25 8.36
C GLY A 13 -17.49 -14.04 9.58
N ASN A 14 -16.56 -13.08 9.47
CA ASN A 14 -15.67 -12.71 10.55
C ASN A 14 -15.94 -11.26 10.99
N LEU A 15 -15.58 -10.94 12.23
CA LEU A 15 -15.48 -9.57 12.73
C LEU A 15 -14.21 -9.44 13.56
N ILE A 16 -13.64 -8.23 13.59
CA ILE A 16 -12.39 -7.98 14.32
C ILE A 16 -12.68 -7.69 15.78
N ILE A 17 -11.84 -8.23 16.68
CA ILE A 17 -11.92 -7.92 18.11
C ILE A 17 -11.78 -6.41 18.33
N GLY A 18 -12.78 -5.83 18.99
CA GLY A 18 -12.82 -4.39 19.20
C GLY A 18 -13.12 -3.52 17.99
N GLN A 19 -13.65 -4.11 16.92
CA GLN A 19 -14.11 -3.37 15.74
C GLN A 19 -15.32 -2.50 16.07
N THR A 20 -15.37 -1.30 15.49
CA THR A 20 -16.59 -0.48 15.48
C THR A 20 -16.91 -0.08 14.06
N PHE A 21 -18.09 -0.44 13.59
CA PHE A 21 -18.47 -0.31 12.18
C PHE A 21 -19.95 0.07 12.01
N LEU A 22 -20.27 0.57 10.81
CA LEU A 22 -21.63 0.92 10.42
C LEU A 22 -22.36 -0.30 9.88
N PHE A 23 -23.52 -0.60 10.44
CA PHE A 23 -24.42 -1.66 10.02
C PHE A 23 -25.72 -1.04 9.52
N THR A 24 -26.08 -1.33 8.28
CA THR A 24 -27.29 -0.83 7.62
C THR A 24 -28.26 -1.96 7.40
N VAL A 25 -29.49 -1.79 7.90
CA VAL A 25 -30.63 -2.63 7.58
C VAL A 25 -31.41 -1.99 6.44
N ILE A 26 -31.70 -2.77 5.40
CA ILE A 26 -32.46 -2.33 4.23
C ILE A 26 -33.75 -3.15 4.19
N LEU A 27 -34.88 -2.45 4.23
CA LEU A 27 -36.20 -3.01 4.01
C LEU A 27 -36.64 -2.69 2.58
N SER A 28 -37.20 -3.67 1.89
CA SER A 28 -37.78 -3.49 0.56
C SER A 28 -39.15 -4.15 0.51
N SER A 29 -40.11 -3.48 -0.12
CA SER A 29 -41.52 -3.88 -0.18
C SER A 29 -42.11 -3.48 -1.53
N ASP A 30 -43.06 -4.27 -2.04
CA ASP A 30 -43.84 -3.91 -3.23
C ASP A 30 -44.82 -2.75 -2.95
N GLU A 31 -45.20 -2.59 -1.68
CA GLU A 31 -46.11 -1.57 -1.14
C GLU A 31 -45.37 -0.51 -0.32
N VAL A 32 -46.04 0.61 -0.06
CA VAL A 32 -45.54 1.71 0.76
C VAL A 32 -45.24 1.22 2.18
N ILE A 33 -44.01 1.44 2.62
CA ILE A 33 -43.55 1.18 3.98
C ILE A 33 -44.03 2.34 4.87
N ASP A 34 -44.64 2.00 6.01
CA ASP A 34 -45.02 2.99 7.01
C ASP A 34 -43.76 3.64 7.62
N GLY A 35 -43.72 4.97 7.66
CA GLY A 35 -42.64 5.75 8.29
C GLY A 35 -42.52 5.51 9.80
N SER A 36 -43.52 4.91 10.45
CA SER A 36 -43.45 4.44 11.84
C SER A 36 -42.73 3.09 12.01
N SER A 37 -42.29 2.47 10.91
CA SER A 37 -41.58 1.19 10.95
C SER A 37 -40.28 1.30 11.74
N ILE A 38 -39.99 0.27 12.52
CA ILE A 38 -38.84 0.20 13.40
C ILE A 38 -38.02 -1.05 13.16
N ILE A 39 -36.75 -0.97 13.53
CA ILE A 39 -35.80 -2.09 13.61
C ILE A 39 -35.43 -2.31 15.08
N SER A 40 -35.47 -3.56 15.54
CA SER A 40 -35.03 -3.94 16.89
C SER A 40 -33.91 -4.96 16.83
N PHE A 41 -32.93 -4.81 17.72
CA PHE A 41 -31.82 -5.75 17.92
C PHE A 41 -32.01 -6.52 19.23
N PHE A 42 -31.73 -7.82 19.22
CA PHE A 42 -31.91 -8.69 20.39
C PHE A 42 -31.03 -9.94 20.30
N ASN A 43 -31.04 -10.76 21.37
CA ASN A 43 -30.20 -11.97 21.51
C ASN A 43 -28.75 -11.68 21.14
N THR A 44 -28.12 -10.73 21.83
CA THR A 44 -26.77 -10.27 21.52
C THR A 44 -25.74 -11.03 22.34
N LYS A 45 -24.61 -11.35 21.72
CA LYS A 45 -23.42 -11.90 22.38
C LYS A 45 -22.18 -11.29 21.75
N ASN A 46 -21.24 -10.85 22.61
CA ASN A 46 -19.93 -10.34 22.20
C ASN A 46 -19.97 -9.10 21.28
N ILE A 47 -21.12 -8.41 21.22
CA ILE A 47 -21.34 -7.21 20.41
C ILE A 47 -22.30 -6.26 21.13
N SER A 48 -22.01 -4.96 21.03
CA SER A 48 -22.88 -3.87 21.46
C SER A 48 -23.73 -3.41 20.28
N VAL A 49 -25.04 -3.30 20.51
CA VAL A 49 -26.06 -2.84 19.55
C VAL A 49 -26.79 -1.63 20.15
N PRO A 50 -27.53 -0.84 19.34
CA PRO A 50 -28.34 0.25 19.86
C PRO A 50 -29.33 -0.20 20.93
N ILE A 51 -29.56 0.66 21.93
CA ILE A 51 -30.57 0.43 22.96
C ILE A 51 -31.93 0.87 22.42
N GLY A 52 -32.89 -0.05 22.42
CA GLY A 52 -34.25 0.21 21.97
C GLY A 52 -34.44 0.08 20.47
N ASP A 53 -35.56 0.62 19.99
CA ASP A 53 -35.98 0.55 18.60
C ASP A 53 -35.37 1.69 17.77
N VAL A 54 -34.98 1.37 16.54
CA VAL A 54 -34.36 2.30 15.59
C VAL A 54 -35.36 2.62 14.49
N SER A 55 -35.65 3.90 14.30
CA SER A 55 -36.51 4.37 13.21
C SER A 55 -35.84 4.18 11.85
N VAL A 56 -36.64 3.89 10.83
CA VAL A 56 -36.16 3.81 9.45
C VAL A 56 -36.28 5.16 8.73
N ASN A 57 -35.37 5.40 7.78
CA ASN A 57 -35.44 6.49 6.83
C ASN A 57 -36.01 5.96 5.50
N LEU A 58 -37.11 6.55 5.03
CA LEU A 58 -37.74 6.19 3.77
C LEU A 58 -36.99 6.79 2.58
N GLU A 59 -36.84 6.02 1.50
CA GLU A 59 -36.42 6.52 0.19
C GLU A 59 -37.59 7.20 -0.54
N SER A 60 -37.33 7.90 -1.65
CA SER A 60 -38.30 8.78 -2.31
C SER A 60 -39.60 8.12 -2.78
N ASP A 61 -39.60 6.80 -3.01
CA ASP A 61 -40.79 6.03 -3.42
C ASP A 61 -41.53 5.38 -2.25
N ASN A 62 -41.02 5.53 -1.02
CA ASN A 62 -41.45 4.86 0.21
C ASN A 62 -41.54 3.32 0.12
N LYS A 63 -40.95 2.69 -0.89
CA LYS A 63 -40.91 1.23 -1.04
C LYS A 63 -39.62 0.62 -0.49
N LYS A 64 -38.65 1.48 -0.21
CA LYS A 64 -37.38 1.14 0.41
C LYS A 64 -37.17 2.00 1.64
N ALA A 65 -36.72 1.37 2.72
CA ALA A 65 -36.40 2.04 3.97
C ALA A 65 -35.05 1.55 4.49
N THR A 66 -34.29 2.44 5.12
CA THR A 66 -32.95 2.13 5.63
C THR A 66 -32.78 2.58 7.07
N ALA A 67 -32.10 1.78 7.87
CA ALA A 67 -31.67 2.17 9.22
C ALA A 67 -30.18 1.85 9.36
N THR A 68 -29.36 2.87 9.56
CA THR A 68 -27.92 2.73 9.77
C THR A 68 -27.59 2.96 11.24
N VAL A 69 -26.89 2.00 11.84
CA VAL A 69 -26.50 2.01 13.25
C VAL A 69 -25.02 1.71 13.38
N THR A 70 -24.44 2.08 14.52
CA THR A 70 -23.07 1.70 14.86
C THR A 70 -23.09 0.46 15.76
N LEU A 71 -22.32 -0.56 15.37
CA LEU A 71 -22.10 -1.77 16.17
C LEU A 71 -20.66 -1.82 16.64
N THR A 72 -20.45 -2.35 17.86
CA THR A 72 -19.10 -2.48 18.45
C THR A 72 -18.87 -3.89 18.95
N VAL A 73 -17.85 -4.56 18.43
CA VAL A 73 -17.40 -5.87 18.90
C VAL A 73 -16.68 -5.71 20.23
N SER A 74 -16.90 -6.63 21.16
CA SER A 74 -16.23 -6.60 22.47
C SER A 74 -14.70 -6.70 22.33
N ASN A 75 -13.98 -5.95 23.18
CA ASN A 75 -12.52 -6.02 23.28
C ASN A 75 -12.01 -7.18 24.14
N LEU A 76 -12.90 -7.86 24.88
CA LEU A 76 -12.56 -8.85 25.92
C LEU A 76 -12.79 -10.30 25.49
N ILE A 77 -13.05 -10.52 24.20
CA ILE A 77 -13.39 -11.84 23.65
C ILE A 77 -12.12 -12.52 23.14
N ALA A 78 -12.06 -13.84 23.26
CA ALA A 78 -10.96 -14.60 22.68
C ALA A 78 -11.15 -14.78 21.16
N GLU A 79 -10.04 -14.99 20.46
CA GLU A 79 -10.08 -15.31 19.04
C GLU A 79 -10.88 -16.59 18.77
N ASN A 80 -11.63 -16.61 17.66
CA ASN A 80 -12.56 -17.65 17.24
C ASN A 80 -13.81 -17.82 18.14
N GLU A 81 -14.05 -16.94 19.11
CA GLU A 81 -15.34 -16.93 19.81
C GLU A 81 -16.48 -16.44 18.91
N GLU A 82 -17.67 -16.98 19.17
CA GLU A 82 -18.89 -16.59 18.45
C GLU A 82 -19.33 -15.17 18.83
N ILE A 83 -19.65 -14.38 17.81
CA ILE A 83 -20.35 -13.10 17.91
C ILE A 83 -21.72 -13.28 17.24
N HIS A 84 -22.81 -12.91 17.90
CA HIS A 84 -24.12 -12.98 17.26
C HIS A 84 -25.08 -11.91 17.76
N PHE A 85 -26.05 -11.58 16.91
CA PHE A 85 -27.20 -10.76 17.23
C PHE A 85 -28.34 -11.11 16.27
N SER A 86 -29.56 -10.77 16.65
CA SER A 86 -30.74 -10.94 15.81
C SER A 86 -31.39 -9.60 15.52
N VAL A 87 -31.94 -9.47 14.31
CA VAL A 87 -32.62 -8.26 13.83
C VAL A 87 -34.06 -8.62 13.47
N LYS A 88 -35.01 -7.79 13.92
CA LYS A 88 -36.41 -7.86 13.53
C LYS A 88 -36.92 -6.47 13.14
N THR A 89 -38.06 -6.44 12.45
CA THR A 89 -38.76 -5.22 12.08
C THR A 89 -40.23 -5.30 12.46
N SER A 90 -40.89 -4.14 12.64
CA SER A 90 -42.34 -4.07 12.77
C SER A 90 -43.09 -4.24 11.44
N LEU A 91 -42.40 -4.17 10.29
CA LEU A 91 -43.00 -4.40 8.98
C LEU A 91 -43.50 -5.85 8.87
N SER A 92 -44.78 -6.02 8.55
CA SER A 92 -45.42 -7.33 8.49
C SER A 92 -44.84 -8.20 7.35
N GLY A 93 -44.87 -9.52 7.55
CA GLY A 93 -44.41 -10.48 6.54
C GLY A 93 -42.89 -10.67 6.46
N ILE A 94 -42.10 -9.98 7.28
CA ILE A 94 -40.65 -10.18 7.38
C ILE A 94 -40.32 -11.01 8.63
N GLN A 95 -39.60 -12.12 8.43
CA GLN A 95 -39.08 -12.91 9.55
C GLN A 95 -37.83 -12.26 10.14
N GLN A 96 -37.65 -12.43 11.46
CA GLN A 96 -36.39 -12.08 12.11
C GLN A 96 -35.22 -12.85 11.49
N LYS A 97 -34.04 -12.23 11.47
CA LYS A 97 -32.82 -12.87 10.98
C LYS A 97 -31.76 -12.88 12.07
N LYS A 98 -31.03 -13.99 12.17
CA LYS A 98 -29.86 -14.14 13.05
C LYS A 98 -28.60 -13.90 12.22
N LEU A 99 -27.70 -13.07 12.72
CA LEU A 99 -26.37 -12.88 12.15
C LEU A 99 -25.34 -13.48 13.11
N GLN A 100 -24.36 -14.21 12.56
CA GLN A 100 -23.39 -14.98 13.34
C GLN A 100 -22.00 -14.92 12.72
N TYR A 101 -21.03 -14.48 13.52
CA TYR A 101 -19.65 -14.26 13.11
C TYR A 101 -18.66 -14.93 14.06
N LEU A 102 -17.42 -15.06 13.61
CA LEU A 102 -16.29 -15.42 14.45
C LEU A 102 -15.40 -14.21 14.73
N ALA A 103 -14.98 -14.07 15.98
CA ALA A 103 -14.01 -13.07 16.40
C ALA A 103 -12.62 -13.40 15.81
N LYS A 104 -11.95 -12.40 15.24
CA LYS A 104 -10.62 -12.53 14.65
C LYS A 104 -9.70 -11.41 15.08
N GLU A 105 -8.40 -11.70 15.18
CA GLU A 105 -7.37 -10.67 15.26
C GLU A 105 -6.87 -10.34 13.85
N ILE A 106 -6.68 -9.06 13.56
CA ILE A 106 -6.24 -8.58 12.25
C ILE A 106 -4.72 -8.41 12.23
N TYR A 107 -4.07 -8.73 11.10
CA TYR A 107 -2.72 -8.24 10.82
C TYR A 107 -2.82 -6.77 10.38
N PRO A 108 -2.36 -5.78 11.17
CA PRO A 108 -2.67 -4.38 10.91
C PRO A 108 -2.24 -3.90 9.53
N GLU A 109 -1.04 -4.27 9.07
CA GLU A 109 -0.52 -3.90 7.74
C GLU A 109 -1.38 -4.40 6.58
N SER A 110 -2.24 -5.40 6.80
CA SER A 110 -3.21 -5.84 5.80
C SER A 110 -4.29 -4.80 5.47
N LEU A 111 -4.42 -3.74 6.27
CA LEU A 111 -5.27 -2.60 5.97
C LEU A 111 -4.61 -1.61 5.01
N ARG A 112 -3.31 -1.72 4.71
CA ARG A 112 -2.63 -0.80 3.81
C ARG A 112 -3.26 -0.81 2.42
N LEU A 113 -3.72 0.35 1.96
CA LEU A 113 -4.32 0.51 0.64
C LEU A 113 -3.20 0.61 -0.42
N SER A 114 -3.42 -0.03 -1.56
CA SER A 114 -2.59 0.09 -2.75
C SER A 114 -3.39 0.74 -3.87
N VAL A 115 -2.75 1.57 -4.67
CA VAL A 115 -3.38 2.28 -5.80
C VAL A 115 -2.62 1.89 -7.07
N ASP A 116 -3.32 1.33 -8.06
CA ASP A 116 -2.70 0.86 -9.31
C ASP A 116 -2.06 2.02 -10.09
N ASN A 117 -2.78 3.13 -10.19
CA ASN A 117 -2.28 4.37 -10.77
C ASN A 117 -2.62 5.56 -9.87
N ALA A 118 -1.61 6.11 -9.19
CA ALA A 118 -1.76 7.28 -8.33
C ALA A 118 -2.02 8.57 -9.12
N PHE A 119 -1.73 8.63 -10.43
CA PHE A 119 -1.83 9.83 -11.25
C PHE A 119 -2.87 9.67 -12.36
N LEU A 120 -4.08 10.14 -12.11
CA LEU A 120 -5.18 10.15 -13.07
C LEU A 120 -5.18 11.44 -13.88
N SER A 121 -4.56 11.41 -15.06
CA SER A 121 -4.60 12.54 -16.00
C SER A 121 -5.95 12.60 -16.72
N VAL A 122 -6.67 13.72 -16.55
CA VAL A 122 -7.98 13.97 -17.16
C VAL A 122 -7.81 14.90 -18.35
N PRO A 123 -8.24 14.51 -19.57
CA PRO A 123 -8.08 15.34 -20.76
C PRO A 123 -8.94 16.61 -20.71
N THR A 124 -8.52 17.66 -21.44
CA THR A 124 -9.29 18.91 -21.56
C THR A 124 -10.65 18.74 -22.23
N SER A 125 -10.82 17.68 -23.01
CA SER A 125 -12.09 17.31 -23.64
C SER A 125 -13.04 16.55 -22.71
N TYR A 126 -12.65 16.28 -21.46
CA TYR A 126 -13.41 15.41 -20.56
C TYR A 126 -14.80 15.96 -20.26
N ASP A 127 -15.82 15.14 -20.53
CA ASP A 127 -17.22 15.45 -20.27
C ASP A 127 -17.96 14.29 -19.56
N HIS A 128 -19.26 14.48 -19.31
CA HIS A 128 -20.09 13.51 -18.60
C HIS A 128 -20.21 12.15 -19.32
N SER A 129 -20.03 12.09 -20.65
CA SER A 129 -20.09 10.83 -21.41
C SER A 129 -18.85 9.96 -21.16
N GLN A 130 -17.78 10.55 -20.62
CA GLN A 130 -16.50 9.91 -20.35
C GLN A 130 -16.33 9.49 -18.88
N ILE A 131 -17.35 9.69 -18.03
CA ILE A 131 -17.33 9.20 -16.65
C ILE A 131 -17.10 7.69 -16.63
N GLY A 132 -16.15 7.24 -15.79
CA GLY A 132 -15.72 5.84 -15.73
C GLY A 132 -14.65 5.42 -16.74
N THR A 133 -14.35 6.23 -17.76
CA THR A 133 -13.26 5.92 -18.73
C THR A 133 -11.86 6.21 -18.18
N VAL A 134 -11.77 7.16 -17.25
CA VAL A 134 -10.58 7.43 -16.45
C VAL A 134 -10.89 6.96 -15.04
N SER A 135 -10.15 5.99 -14.54
CA SER A 135 -10.32 5.47 -13.20
C SER A 135 -9.04 4.83 -12.68
N THR A 136 -8.87 4.82 -11.37
CA THR A 136 -7.83 4.02 -10.71
C THR A 136 -8.46 3.01 -9.79
N LYS A 137 -7.84 1.83 -9.71
CA LYS A 137 -8.19 0.80 -8.76
C LYS A 137 -7.46 1.07 -7.45
N VAL A 138 -8.21 0.96 -6.36
CA VAL A 138 -7.68 0.96 -5.00
C VAL A 138 -8.01 -0.39 -4.38
N HIS A 139 -7.01 -1.06 -3.82
CA HIS A 139 -7.18 -2.42 -3.34
C HIS A 139 -6.29 -2.77 -2.15
N THR A 140 -6.70 -3.81 -1.42
CA THR A 140 -5.88 -4.49 -0.41
C THR A 140 -6.40 -5.91 -0.14
N ILE A 141 -5.69 -6.69 0.68
CA ILE A 141 -6.10 -8.04 1.12
C ILE A 141 -6.02 -8.11 2.63
N ILE A 142 -7.17 -8.20 3.27
CA ILE A 142 -7.33 -8.27 4.73
C ILE A 142 -6.97 -9.65 5.21
N LYS A 143 -6.10 -9.70 6.23
CA LYS A 143 -5.57 -10.94 6.80
C LYS A 143 -5.69 -10.96 8.31
N ASP A 144 -5.82 -12.16 8.86
CA ASP A 144 -5.63 -12.38 10.29
C ASP A 144 -4.16 -12.30 10.67
N LYS A 145 -3.86 -12.33 11.97
CA LYS A 145 -2.49 -12.34 12.49
C LYS A 145 -1.64 -13.53 12.03
N ASP A 146 -2.27 -14.60 11.56
CA ASP A 146 -1.61 -15.81 11.06
C ASP A 146 -1.37 -15.73 9.53
N GLY A 147 -1.81 -14.64 8.89
CA GLY A 147 -1.65 -14.38 7.45
C GLY A 147 -2.76 -14.94 6.58
N ASN A 148 -3.81 -15.54 7.16
CA ASN A 148 -4.94 -16.08 6.41
C ASN A 148 -5.90 -14.96 6.00
N PRO A 149 -6.49 -15.03 4.79
CA PRO A 149 -7.45 -14.03 4.36
C PRO A 149 -8.73 -14.02 5.22
N LEU A 150 -9.24 -12.83 5.52
CA LEU A 150 -10.47 -12.64 6.31
C LEU A 150 -11.64 -12.15 5.46
N SER A 151 -12.67 -12.99 5.31
CA SER A 151 -13.90 -12.64 4.57
C SER A 151 -14.93 -11.89 5.43
N GLY A 152 -15.65 -10.97 4.79
CA GLY A 152 -16.82 -10.29 5.34
C GLY A 152 -16.50 -9.16 6.32
N ILE A 153 -15.24 -8.76 6.45
CA ILE A 153 -14.80 -7.73 7.40
C ILE A 153 -15.25 -6.35 6.90
N PRO A 154 -16.07 -5.61 7.65
CA PRO A 154 -16.43 -4.25 7.27
C PRO A 154 -15.28 -3.27 7.53
N ILE A 155 -14.87 -2.56 6.50
CA ILE A 155 -13.80 -1.55 6.56
C ILE A 155 -14.36 -0.22 6.14
N PHE A 156 -13.92 0.82 6.82
CA PHE A 156 -14.29 2.18 6.50
C PHE A 156 -13.13 2.88 5.79
N ILE A 157 -13.40 3.35 4.58
CA ILE A 157 -12.47 4.14 3.78
C ILE A 157 -12.84 5.60 3.95
N LYS A 158 -11.90 6.44 4.38
CA LYS A 158 -12.10 7.88 4.57
C LYS A 158 -11.05 8.69 3.84
N SER A 159 -11.44 9.89 3.42
CA SER A 159 -10.51 10.91 2.95
C SER A 159 -10.01 11.75 4.13
N ARG A 160 -8.75 12.21 4.07
CA ARG A 160 -8.19 13.17 5.04
C ARG A 160 -8.91 14.51 4.98
N ALA A 161 -9.18 15.03 3.78
CA ALA A 161 -9.86 16.30 3.61
C ALA A 161 -11.37 16.09 3.39
N PHE A 162 -12.15 16.96 4.03
CA PHE A 162 -13.61 16.93 4.01
C PHE A 162 -14.13 17.09 2.58
N ASN A 163 -15.19 16.35 2.23
CA ASN A 163 -15.90 16.38 0.95
C ASN A 163 -15.10 16.02 -0.33
N GLN A 164 -13.83 15.65 -0.25
CA GLN A 164 -13.07 15.26 -1.45
C GLN A 164 -13.68 14.05 -2.18
N LEU A 165 -14.27 13.13 -1.42
CA LEU A 165 -14.92 11.95 -1.99
C LEU A 165 -16.27 12.26 -2.66
N GLU A 166 -16.86 13.44 -2.40
CA GLU A 166 -18.10 13.87 -3.07
C GLU A 166 -17.84 14.33 -4.53
N GLU A 167 -16.58 14.66 -4.84
CA GLU A 167 -16.14 15.15 -6.15
C GLU A 167 -15.73 14.02 -7.10
N VAL A 168 -15.92 12.77 -6.70
CA VAL A 168 -15.62 11.57 -7.47
C VAL A 168 -16.75 10.56 -7.37
N TYR A 169 -16.81 9.65 -8.33
CA TYR A 169 -17.59 8.43 -8.18
C TYR A 169 -16.69 7.32 -7.65
N ILE A 170 -17.18 6.66 -6.60
CA ILE A 170 -16.62 5.44 -6.06
C ILE A 170 -17.45 4.29 -6.58
N TYR A 171 -16.82 3.35 -7.28
CA TYR A 171 -17.47 2.13 -7.76
C TYR A 171 -16.97 0.92 -6.99
N ALA A 172 -17.86 -0.04 -6.76
CA ALA A 172 -17.49 -1.37 -6.30
C ALA A 172 -16.64 -2.11 -7.35
N ASN A 173 -16.19 -3.31 -7.02
CA ASN A 173 -15.33 -4.13 -7.86
C ASN A 173 -15.92 -4.47 -9.25
N ASP A 174 -17.23 -4.35 -9.44
CA ASP A 174 -17.92 -4.58 -10.71
C ASP A 174 -17.92 -3.36 -11.65
N VAL A 175 -17.36 -2.22 -11.21
CA VAL A 175 -17.26 -0.96 -11.96
C VAL A 175 -18.64 -0.41 -12.41
N ARG A 176 -19.72 -0.87 -11.77
CA ARG A 176 -21.10 -0.50 -12.12
C ARG A 176 -21.86 0.02 -10.91
N ASN A 177 -21.70 -0.65 -9.78
CA ASN A 177 -22.38 -0.31 -8.56
C ASN A 177 -21.65 0.84 -7.86
N LYS A 178 -22.28 2.01 -7.85
CA LYS A 178 -21.78 3.18 -7.13
C LYS A 178 -21.91 2.95 -5.62
N ILE A 179 -20.83 3.21 -4.90
CA ILE A 179 -20.80 3.23 -3.43
C ILE A 179 -21.11 4.66 -2.97
N ASN A 180 -22.08 4.79 -2.08
CA ASN A 180 -22.45 6.10 -1.54
C ASN A 180 -21.47 6.52 -0.45
N VAL A 181 -20.98 7.75 -0.57
CA VAL A 181 -20.20 8.42 0.46
C VAL A 181 -21.13 8.90 1.57
N GLN A 182 -20.67 8.73 2.81
CA GLN A 182 -21.36 9.08 4.04
C GLN A 182 -20.57 10.18 4.75
N ASN A 183 -21.27 11.20 5.21
CA ASN A 183 -20.69 12.31 5.97
C ASN A 183 -20.86 12.06 7.46
N LEU A 184 -19.75 11.81 8.14
CA LEU A 184 -19.66 11.53 9.57
C LEU A 184 -18.98 12.72 10.25
N SER A 185 -19.69 13.86 10.32
CA SER A 185 -19.35 15.16 10.95
C SER A 185 -17.93 15.72 10.72
N LEU A 186 -16.89 15.00 11.12
CA LEU A 186 -15.47 15.32 11.00
C LEU A 186 -14.81 14.72 9.75
N TYR A 187 -15.44 13.74 9.08
CA TYR A 187 -14.88 13.11 7.87
C TYR A 187 -15.97 12.58 6.94
N SER A 188 -15.64 12.50 5.64
CA SER A 188 -16.44 11.82 4.62
C SER A 188 -15.79 10.49 4.26
N GLY A 189 -16.56 9.43 4.13
CA GLY A 189 -16.05 8.10 3.82
C GLY A 189 -17.13 7.12 3.40
N PHE A 190 -16.78 5.86 3.21
CA PHE A 190 -17.73 4.81 2.88
C PHE A 190 -17.30 3.47 3.48
N SER A 191 -18.28 2.61 3.74
CA SER A 191 -18.03 1.24 4.19
C SER A 191 -17.92 0.30 3.00
N ILE A 192 -16.97 -0.63 3.05
CA ILE A 192 -16.81 -1.73 2.11
C ILE A 192 -16.43 -2.99 2.89
N ASN A 193 -16.99 -4.14 2.52
CA ASN A 193 -16.62 -5.40 3.13
C ASN A 193 -15.52 -6.10 2.33
N SER A 194 -14.66 -6.85 3.01
CA SER A 194 -13.77 -7.79 2.33
C SER A 194 -14.56 -8.95 1.72
N GLY A 195 -14.15 -9.40 0.53
CA GLY A 195 -14.68 -10.58 -0.13
C GLY A 195 -14.11 -11.89 0.42
N ASP A 196 -14.46 -13.01 -0.20
CA ASP A 196 -14.15 -14.37 0.30
C ASP A 196 -12.67 -14.67 0.51
N LYS A 197 -11.77 -14.00 -0.23
CA LYS A 197 -10.32 -14.12 -0.10
C LYS A 197 -9.70 -12.92 0.61
N GLY A 198 -10.48 -12.20 1.41
CA GLY A 198 -10.05 -11.00 2.11
C GLY A 198 -9.87 -9.77 1.22
N GLN A 199 -10.17 -9.85 -0.08
CA GLN A 199 -9.95 -8.75 -1.00
C GLN A 199 -10.91 -7.59 -0.72
N VAL A 200 -10.36 -6.39 -0.66
CA VAL A 200 -11.09 -5.12 -0.69
C VAL A 200 -10.67 -4.41 -1.95
N GLU A 201 -11.64 -4.02 -2.78
CA GLU A 201 -11.39 -3.40 -4.08
C GLU A 201 -12.50 -2.42 -4.43
N PHE A 202 -12.10 -1.23 -4.86
CA PHE A 202 -13.00 -0.20 -5.38
C PHE A 202 -12.27 0.66 -6.42
N TYR A 203 -13.03 1.40 -7.21
CA TYR A 203 -12.51 2.27 -8.26
C TYR A 203 -12.89 3.71 -7.98
N ILE A 204 -11.94 4.62 -8.19
CA ILE A 204 -12.17 6.07 -8.13
C ILE A 204 -12.18 6.62 -9.55
N SER A 205 -13.23 7.34 -9.91
CA SER A 205 -13.36 8.01 -11.20
C SER A 205 -13.80 9.48 -11.01
N PRO A 206 -13.14 10.45 -11.68
CA PRO A 206 -13.58 11.85 -11.66
C PRO A 206 -14.98 11.99 -12.27
N ILE A 207 -15.78 12.92 -11.74
CA ILE A 207 -17.11 13.25 -12.30
C ILE A 207 -17.09 14.47 -13.21
N LYS A 208 -16.03 15.29 -13.07
CA LYS A 208 -15.84 16.54 -13.80
C LYS A 208 -14.34 16.81 -13.97
N PRO A 209 -13.93 17.64 -14.94
CA PRO A 209 -12.53 18.01 -15.16
C PRO A 209 -12.04 18.97 -14.06
N LEU A 210 -11.80 18.44 -12.87
CA LEU A 210 -11.29 19.17 -11.70
C LEU A 210 -10.04 18.49 -11.18
N ALA A 211 -9.00 19.27 -10.94
CA ALA A 211 -7.80 18.77 -10.29
C ALA A 211 -8.07 18.54 -8.79
N LEU A 212 -7.68 17.38 -8.26
CA LEU A 212 -7.97 16.95 -6.89
C LEU A 212 -6.80 16.11 -6.33
N VAL A 213 -6.56 16.22 -5.03
CA VAL A 213 -5.62 15.36 -4.29
C VAL A 213 -6.42 14.61 -3.23
N ILE A 214 -6.59 13.29 -3.38
CA ILE A 214 -7.40 12.46 -2.49
C ILE A 214 -6.47 11.60 -1.64
N ASP A 215 -6.33 11.94 -0.36
CA ASP A 215 -5.58 11.17 0.62
C ASP A 215 -6.50 10.16 1.31
N LEU A 216 -6.46 8.90 0.85
CA LEU A 216 -7.28 7.81 1.37
C LEU A 216 -6.64 7.18 2.60
N SER A 217 -7.50 6.76 3.54
CA SER A 217 -7.11 5.89 4.64
C SER A 217 -8.21 4.88 4.95
N SER A 218 -7.82 3.72 5.50
CA SER A 218 -8.73 2.67 5.92
C SER A 218 -8.69 2.47 7.44
N THR A 219 -9.84 2.18 8.03
CA THR A 219 -9.95 1.86 9.46
C THR A 219 -11.01 0.79 9.75
N ILE A 220 -10.82 0.10 10.87
CA ILE A 220 -11.76 -0.88 11.44
C ILE A 220 -12.43 -0.37 12.72
N ARG A 221 -12.08 0.82 13.21
CA ARG A 221 -12.69 1.44 14.38
C ARG A 221 -13.21 2.82 14.01
N ILE A 222 -14.52 3.01 14.09
CA ILE A 222 -15.18 4.30 13.87
C ILE A 222 -15.82 4.77 15.19
N PRO A 223 -15.68 6.04 15.62
CA PRO A 223 -14.74 7.03 15.12
C PRO A 223 -13.33 6.72 15.68
N SER A 224 -12.36 6.50 14.80
CA SER A 224 -10.95 6.50 15.19
C SER A 224 -10.14 7.31 14.20
N ASP A 225 -9.26 8.14 14.73
CA ASP A 225 -8.24 8.86 13.96
C ASP A 225 -7.08 7.95 13.57
N TYR A 226 -7.06 6.71 14.08
CA TYR A 226 -6.04 5.72 13.74
C TYR A 226 -6.26 5.25 12.29
N ALA A 227 -5.55 5.90 11.37
CA ALA A 227 -5.35 5.48 10.00
C ALA A 227 -4.14 4.54 9.97
N ILE A 228 -4.32 3.34 9.42
CA ILE A 228 -3.22 2.36 9.32
C ILE A 228 -2.43 2.55 8.01
N SER A 229 -2.94 3.37 7.08
CA SER A 229 -2.26 3.66 5.82
C SER A 229 -2.83 4.91 5.14
N HIS A 230 -1.95 5.66 4.48
CA HIS A 230 -2.29 6.77 3.61
C HIS A 230 -1.90 6.43 2.17
N SER A 231 -2.86 6.49 1.25
CA SER A 231 -2.59 6.38 -0.19
C SER A 231 -3.16 7.60 -0.89
N THR A 232 -2.32 8.32 -1.64
CA THR A 232 -2.72 9.55 -2.33
C THR A 232 -3.09 9.24 -3.78
N VAL A 233 -4.24 9.74 -4.22
CA VAL A 233 -4.64 9.75 -5.64
C VAL A 233 -4.68 11.19 -6.13
N PHE A 234 -3.92 11.48 -7.18
CA PHE A 234 -3.91 12.76 -7.87
C PHE A 234 -4.79 12.67 -9.11
N ILE A 235 -5.87 13.45 -9.13
CA ILE A 235 -6.63 13.71 -10.36
C ILE A 235 -6.06 15.00 -10.94
N ILE A 236 -5.50 14.90 -12.14
CA ILE A 236 -4.72 15.96 -12.77
C ILE A 236 -5.52 16.47 -13.97
N PHE A 237 -6.07 17.66 -13.84
CA PHE A 237 -6.66 18.40 -14.94
C PHE A 237 -5.72 19.54 -15.34
N ASP A 238 -4.79 19.26 -16.24
CA ASP A 238 -3.75 20.22 -16.61
C ASP A 238 -4.24 21.18 -17.71
N ASN A 239 -4.82 22.31 -17.28
CA ASN A 239 -5.13 23.45 -18.13
C ASN A 239 -4.11 24.59 -17.99
N LYS A 240 -3.03 24.37 -17.22
CA LYS A 240 -2.08 25.41 -16.86
C LYS A 240 -1.08 25.61 -18.00
N LYS A 241 -0.87 26.87 -18.37
CA LYS A 241 0.24 27.22 -19.27
C LYS A 241 1.57 27.12 -18.51
N TYR A 242 2.63 26.79 -19.24
CA TYR A 242 3.99 26.86 -18.72
C TYR A 242 4.26 28.25 -18.14
N ASN A 243 4.65 28.28 -16.88
CA ASN A 243 4.92 29.50 -16.12
C ASN A 243 6.16 29.39 -15.22
N ARG A 244 6.88 28.27 -15.28
CA ARG A 244 8.20 28.07 -14.67
C ARG A 244 9.21 27.70 -15.74
N GLN A 245 10.47 28.06 -15.49
CA GLN A 245 11.59 27.65 -16.34
C GLN A 245 11.78 26.13 -16.29
N GLU A 246 12.59 25.61 -17.21
CA GLU A 246 13.03 24.23 -17.14
C GLU A 246 13.83 24.01 -15.83
N PRO A 247 13.63 22.87 -15.14
CA PRO A 247 14.44 22.58 -13.97
C PRO A 247 15.86 22.17 -14.38
N GLU A 248 16.82 22.34 -13.48
CA GLU A 248 18.21 21.95 -13.71
C GLU A 248 18.53 20.64 -12.96
N ALA A 249 18.92 19.60 -13.69
CA ALA A 249 19.41 18.37 -13.09
C ALA A 249 20.87 18.57 -12.61
N VAL A 250 21.04 19.09 -11.39
CA VAL A 250 22.34 19.52 -10.82
C VAL A 250 23.42 18.44 -10.87
N THR A 251 23.03 17.17 -10.74
CA THR A 251 23.95 16.02 -10.77
C THR A 251 24.28 15.53 -12.18
N ALA A 252 23.65 16.09 -13.22
CA ALA A 252 23.91 15.71 -14.59
C ALA A 252 25.21 16.34 -15.11
N ILE A 253 25.96 15.57 -15.91
CA ILE A 253 27.12 16.07 -16.66
C ILE A 253 26.76 15.94 -18.13
N ASP A 254 26.71 17.05 -18.86
CA ASP A 254 26.28 17.10 -20.26
C ASP A 254 24.91 16.43 -20.51
N GLY A 255 23.97 16.57 -19.55
CA GLY A 255 22.64 15.95 -19.60
C GLY A 255 22.59 14.49 -19.18
N ASP A 256 23.74 13.88 -18.87
CA ASP A 256 23.85 12.50 -18.43
C ASP A 256 23.83 12.38 -16.90
N LEU A 257 22.85 11.61 -16.41
CA LEU A 257 22.66 11.26 -15.02
C LEU A 257 23.27 9.88 -14.75
N THR A 258 24.34 9.83 -13.96
CA THR A 258 25.00 8.57 -13.57
C THR A 258 25.06 8.45 -12.05
N SER A 259 24.45 7.41 -11.49
CA SER A 259 24.53 7.12 -10.06
C SER A 259 25.87 6.46 -9.72
N LYS A 260 26.53 6.96 -8.68
CA LYS A 260 27.76 6.37 -8.12
C LYS A 260 27.47 5.38 -6.99
N GLY A 261 26.20 5.21 -6.64
CA GLY A 261 25.71 4.40 -5.53
C GLY A 261 24.48 5.01 -4.85
N GLU A 262 24.18 6.27 -5.15
CA GLU A 262 23.03 7.00 -4.65
C GLU A 262 21.74 6.56 -5.36
N SER A 263 20.66 6.42 -4.59
CA SER A 263 19.31 6.10 -5.06
C SER A 263 18.61 7.28 -5.71
N LYS A 264 19.06 8.51 -5.42
CA LYS A 264 18.44 9.76 -5.84
C LYS A 264 19.43 10.70 -6.53
N PHE A 265 18.90 11.58 -7.37
CA PHE A 265 19.60 12.68 -8.02
C PHE A 265 18.95 14.01 -7.62
N TRP A 266 19.69 15.10 -7.78
CA TRP A 266 19.20 16.43 -7.40
C TRP A 266 18.63 17.16 -8.61
N LEU A 267 17.51 17.82 -8.39
CA LEU A 267 16.83 18.69 -9.34
C LEU A 267 16.63 20.06 -8.70
N ASP A 268 17.16 21.11 -9.33
CA ASP A 268 16.90 22.50 -8.95
C ASP A 268 15.68 23.03 -9.73
N THR A 269 14.74 23.62 -9.01
CA THR A 269 13.50 24.18 -9.54
C THR A 269 13.45 25.71 -9.45
N THR A 270 14.61 26.36 -9.29
CA THR A 270 14.74 27.81 -9.22
C THR A 270 14.29 28.49 -10.53
N PRO A 271 13.52 29.61 -10.47
CA PRO A 271 12.93 30.20 -9.28
C PRO A 271 11.71 29.40 -8.79
N CYS A 272 11.77 28.91 -7.55
CA CYS A 272 10.61 28.35 -6.86
C CYS A 272 9.96 29.40 -5.95
N THR A 273 8.67 29.25 -5.68
CA THR A 273 8.03 29.92 -4.54
C THR A 273 8.16 29.00 -3.33
N ALA A 274 8.24 29.56 -2.12
CA ALA A 274 8.15 28.75 -0.90
C ALA A 274 6.89 27.87 -0.98
N TYR A 275 7.09 26.55 -1.04
CA TYR A 275 6.02 25.58 -1.12
C TYR A 275 5.37 25.46 0.26
N ASP A 276 4.05 25.44 0.31
CA ASP A 276 3.34 25.21 1.56
C ASP A 276 3.47 23.73 1.97
N VAL A 277 3.25 23.43 3.25
CA VAL A 277 3.35 22.06 3.79
C VAL A 277 2.41 21.11 3.06
N ASP A 278 1.25 21.60 2.63
CA ASP A 278 0.26 20.80 1.90
C ASP A 278 0.41 20.85 0.38
N ASP A 279 1.47 21.46 -0.16
CA ASP A 279 1.75 21.45 -1.60
C ASP A 279 2.40 20.12 -2.04
N PHE A 280 2.19 19.76 -3.30
CA PHE A 280 2.76 18.57 -3.93
C PHE A 280 3.41 18.96 -5.25
N LEU A 281 4.59 18.41 -5.50
CA LEU A 281 5.31 18.52 -6.75
C LEU A 281 5.19 17.20 -7.49
N LEU A 282 4.46 17.18 -8.60
CA LEU A 282 4.25 16.01 -9.44
C LEU A 282 5.24 16.04 -10.60
N PHE A 283 6.01 14.97 -10.76
CA PHE A 283 7.05 14.87 -11.79
C PHE A 283 6.55 14.06 -12.98
N ASN A 284 6.64 14.68 -14.15
CA ASN A 284 6.24 14.12 -15.43
C ASN A 284 7.49 13.73 -16.23
N ILE A 285 7.52 12.47 -16.67
CA ILE A 285 8.57 11.88 -17.50
C ILE A 285 7.93 11.43 -18.81
N ASN A 286 8.35 12.04 -19.92
CA ASN A 286 7.87 11.67 -21.27
C ASN A 286 6.33 11.73 -21.43
N GLY A 287 5.67 12.68 -20.77
CA GLY A 287 4.21 12.86 -20.84
C GLY A 287 3.45 12.13 -19.74
N GLU A 288 4.10 11.28 -18.94
CA GLU A 288 3.46 10.52 -17.86
C GLU A 288 3.94 10.98 -16.48
N TYR A 289 3.02 11.21 -15.55
CA TYR A 289 3.39 11.47 -14.15
C TYR A 289 3.85 10.17 -13.48
N LYS A 290 5.06 10.18 -12.92
CA LYS A 290 5.70 8.98 -12.35
C LYS A 290 6.02 9.08 -10.86
N TYR A 291 6.12 10.29 -10.32
CA TYR A 291 6.56 10.48 -8.94
C TYR A 291 6.05 11.80 -8.37
N TYR A 292 6.00 11.90 -7.04
CA TYR A 292 5.68 13.14 -6.36
C TYR A 292 6.51 13.37 -5.10
N VAL A 293 6.64 14.64 -4.72
CA VAL A 293 7.27 15.09 -3.47
C VAL A 293 6.30 16.02 -2.76
N ARG A 294 6.24 16.00 -1.40
CA ARG A 294 5.43 16.95 -0.63
C ARG A 294 6.26 18.20 -0.31
N GLY A 295 5.61 19.35 -0.19
CA GLY A 295 6.27 20.64 0.04
C GLY A 295 7.17 20.65 1.28
N PHE A 296 6.78 19.95 2.35
CA PHE A 296 7.60 19.83 3.57
C PHE A 296 8.78 18.84 3.45
N ASP A 297 8.86 18.02 2.40
CA ASP A 297 10.03 17.15 2.16
C ASP A 297 11.20 17.91 1.55
N VAL A 298 10.97 19.17 1.17
CA VAL A 298 12.01 20.02 0.61
C VAL A 298 12.79 20.63 1.77
N ILE A 299 14.10 20.39 1.76
CA ILE A 299 15.04 20.68 2.86
C ILE A 299 14.96 22.16 3.27
N GLU A 300 14.96 22.41 4.59
CA GLU A 300 14.85 23.75 5.19
C GLU A 300 15.87 24.77 4.64
N ASP A 301 17.06 24.30 4.21
CA ASP A 301 18.14 25.17 3.71
C ASP A 301 17.98 25.61 2.24
N ASN A 302 17.26 24.86 1.38
CA ASN A 302 16.96 25.26 0.00
C ASN A 302 15.67 24.61 -0.53
N GLN A 303 14.57 25.34 -0.45
CA GLN A 303 13.23 24.94 -0.88
C GLN A 303 13.08 24.71 -2.39
N CYS A 304 14.09 25.01 -3.20
CA CYS A 304 14.05 24.76 -4.66
C CYS A 304 14.77 23.48 -5.06
N LEU A 305 15.57 22.87 -4.17
CA LEU A 305 16.40 21.71 -4.48
C LEU A 305 15.75 20.41 -4.01
N ILE A 306 15.44 19.53 -4.97
CA ILE A 306 14.59 18.35 -4.75
C ILE A 306 15.37 17.09 -5.10
N LYS A 307 15.27 16.07 -4.25
CA LYS A 307 15.80 14.73 -4.56
C LYS A 307 14.75 13.90 -5.30
N LEU A 308 15.10 13.44 -6.50
CA LEU A 308 14.29 12.52 -7.29
C LEU A 308 14.96 11.16 -7.40
N PRO A 309 14.21 10.05 -7.32
CA PRO A 309 14.81 8.75 -7.45
C PRO A 309 15.14 8.41 -8.91
N TYR A 310 16.24 7.68 -9.13
CA TYR A 310 16.64 7.28 -10.48
C TYR A 310 15.66 6.31 -11.15
N PHE A 311 14.86 5.55 -10.38
CA PHE A 311 13.95 4.54 -10.93
C PHE A 311 12.86 5.13 -11.83
N ILE A 312 12.58 6.44 -11.75
CA ILE A 312 11.59 7.10 -12.61
C ILE A 312 12.06 7.21 -14.07
N LEU A 313 13.36 7.00 -14.31
CA LEU A 313 14.01 7.13 -15.61
C LEU A 313 14.39 5.75 -16.17
N GLU A 314 14.24 5.59 -17.48
CA GLU A 314 14.72 4.41 -18.19
C GLU A 314 16.21 4.53 -18.52
N LYS A 315 16.98 3.46 -18.26
CA LYS A 315 18.42 3.46 -18.54
C LYS A 315 18.70 3.60 -20.04
N ASN A 316 19.64 4.47 -20.38
CA ASN A 316 20.11 4.78 -21.73
C ASN A 316 19.04 5.33 -22.68
N LYS A 317 17.97 5.93 -22.14
CA LYS A 317 16.91 6.57 -22.92
C LYS A 317 16.83 8.05 -22.56
N LEU A 318 16.77 8.89 -23.59
CA LEU A 318 16.47 10.30 -23.42
C LEU A 318 15.09 10.45 -22.80
N SER A 319 15.01 11.23 -21.73
CA SER A 319 13.79 11.48 -20.99
C SER A 319 13.53 12.97 -20.87
N ASN A 320 12.29 13.37 -21.13
CA ASN A 320 11.82 14.73 -20.99
C ASN A 320 11.16 14.87 -19.61
N LEU A 321 11.86 15.55 -18.69
CA LEU A 321 11.50 15.72 -17.29
C LEU A 321 10.88 17.10 -17.09
N SER A 322 9.66 17.16 -16.54
CA SER A 322 9.03 18.40 -16.06
C SER A 322 8.33 18.18 -14.75
N TYR A 323 7.86 19.26 -14.12
CA TYR A 323 7.08 19.18 -12.91
C TYR A 323 5.87 20.11 -12.91
N LEU A 324 4.89 19.75 -12.11
CA LEU A 324 3.69 20.52 -11.82
C LEU A 324 3.55 20.66 -10.31
N VAL A 325 3.17 21.86 -9.85
CA VAL A 325 2.90 22.12 -8.43
C VAL A 325 1.40 22.18 -8.23
N ILE A 326 0.87 21.27 -7.42
CA ILE A 326 -0.54 21.16 -7.05
C ILE A 326 -0.68 21.34 -5.54
N ARG A 327 -1.62 22.18 -5.11
CA ARG A 327 -1.95 22.36 -3.70
C ARG A 327 -2.76 21.18 -3.16
N GLY A 328 -2.79 20.98 -1.85
CA GLY A 328 -3.63 19.95 -1.23
C GLY A 328 -5.13 20.07 -1.53
N ASN A 329 -5.62 21.27 -1.88
CA ASN A 329 -6.99 21.47 -2.34
C ASN A 329 -7.22 21.15 -3.83
N GLY A 330 -6.18 20.79 -4.58
CA GLY A 330 -6.20 20.49 -6.01
C GLY A 330 -5.75 21.63 -6.93
N ASP A 331 -5.53 22.84 -6.44
CA ASP A 331 -5.19 23.98 -7.29
C ASP A 331 -3.79 23.84 -7.93
N ILE A 332 -3.73 23.95 -9.25
CA ILE A 332 -2.47 23.92 -10.01
C ILE A 332 -1.87 25.33 -10.07
N ILE A 333 -0.77 25.55 -9.35
CA ILE A 333 -0.15 26.87 -9.21
C ILE A 333 1.03 27.07 -10.16
N ALA A 334 1.75 26.01 -10.53
CA ALA A 334 2.91 26.11 -11.39
C ALA A 334 3.10 24.90 -12.30
N LYS A 335 3.70 25.14 -13.48
CA LYS A 335 4.06 24.14 -14.47
C LYS A 335 5.38 24.54 -15.14
N SER A 336 6.37 23.65 -15.11
CA SER A 336 7.69 23.88 -15.68
C SER A 336 7.76 23.52 -17.16
N TYR A 337 8.58 24.25 -17.91
CA TYR A 337 9.09 23.70 -19.16
C TYR A 337 9.86 22.40 -18.87
N PRO A 338 9.91 21.47 -19.82
CA PRO A 338 10.66 20.25 -19.61
C PRO A 338 12.15 20.42 -19.89
N VAL A 339 12.96 19.64 -19.20
CA VAL A 339 14.40 19.48 -19.43
C VAL A 339 14.70 18.07 -19.94
N ASP A 340 15.69 17.95 -20.82
CA ASP A 340 16.14 16.66 -21.32
C ASP A 340 17.24 16.07 -20.44
N VAL A 341 17.05 14.82 -20.00
CA VAL A 341 18.01 14.07 -19.19
C VAL A 341 18.15 12.64 -19.69
N THR A 342 19.34 12.06 -19.57
CA THR A 342 19.56 10.63 -19.88
C THR A 342 20.15 9.91 -18.68
N TYR A 343 19.43 8.93 -18.12
CA TYR A 343 19.97 8.10 -17.06
C TYR A 343 20.92 7.03 -17.63
N ARG A 344 22.21 7.08 -17.29
CA ARG A 344 23.23 6.14 -17.76
C ARG A 344 23.36 4.88 -16.89
N GLY A 345 22.57 4.79 -15.82
CA GLY A 345 22.58 3.67 -14.91
C GLY A 345 23.36 3.96 -13.62
N ARG A 346 23.61 2.88 -12.89
CA ARG A 346 24.35 2.88 -11.63
C ARG A 346 25.45 1.84 -11.65
N THR A 347 26.37 1.98 -10.71
CA THR A 347 27.24 0.88 -10.30
C THR A 347 26.39 -0.27 -9.74
N ASN A 348 26.77 -1.52 -10.05
CA ASN A 348 26.01 -2.70 -9.62
C ASN A 348 26.29 -3.03 -8.14
N LYS A 349 25.79 -2.19 -7.25
CA LYS A 349 25.96 -2.28 -5.79
C LYS A 349 24.68 -1.80 -5.08
N PRO A 350 24.50 -2.16 -3.80
CA PRO A 350 23.43 -1.62 -2.96
C PRO A 350 23.44 -0.08 -2.89
N TRP A 351 22.26 0.51 -2.65
CA TRP A 351 22.11 1.96 -2.47
C TRP A 351 22.85 2.47 -1.22
N THR A 352 23.52 3.62 -1.30
CA THR A 352 24.32 4.14 -0.18
C THR A 352 23.59 5.16 0.69
N ASP A 353 22.49 5.74 0.21
CA ASP A 353 21.78 6.88 0.80
C ASP A 353 20.33 6.56 1.19
N VAL A 354 20.04 5.27 1.45
CA VAL A 354 18.73 4.77 1.89
C VAL A 354 18.69 4.54 3.39
N ASP A 355 17.50 4.55 3.97
CA ASP A 355 17.31 4.31 5.40
C ASP A 355 17.49 2.82 5.73
N ARG A 356 18.59 2.48 6.40
CA ARG A 356 18.99 1.12 6.76
C ARG A 356 18.75 0.86 8.24
N ILE A 357 17.49 0.71 8.61
CA ILE A 357 17.09 0.51 10.01
C ILE A 357 17.22 -0.95 10.47
N TYR A 358 17.19 -1.92 9.54
CA TYR A 358 17.25 -3.33 9.91
C TYR A 358 18.69 -3.87 9.94
N GLU A 359 18.91 -4.90 10.76
CA GLU A 359 20.16 -5.64 10.83
C GLU A 359 20.60 -6.18 9.44
N PRO A 360 21.91 -6.37 9.18
CA PRO A 360 22.35 -7.06 7.97
C PRO A 360 21.84 -8.50 7.90
N CYS A 361 21.63 -9.02 6.69
CA CYS A 361 21.36 -10.44 6.51
C CYS A 361 22.60 -11.29 6.87
N LYS A 362 22.38 -12.56 7.24
CA LYS A 362 23.45 -13.54 7.43
C LYS A 362 23.54 -14.45 6.22
N VAL A 363 24.76 -14.75 5.79
CA VAL A 363 25.02 -15.61 4.63
C VAL A 363 25.64 -16.92 5.10
N TYR A 364 25.21 -18.02 4.51
CA TYR A 364 25.66 -19.37 4.84
C TYR A 364 26.11 -20.12 3.59
N THR A 365 27.12 -20.96 3.76
CA THR A 365 27.60 -21.92 2.75
C THR A 365 26.53 -22.96 2.41
N SER A 366 26.75 -23.72 1.34
CA SER A 366 25.94 -24.90 0.99
C SER A 366 25.97 -26.01 2.06
N PHE A 367 26.85 -25.91 3.06
CA PHE A 367 26.93 -26.79 4.23
C PHE A 367 26.25 -26.22 5.48
N ASN A 368 25.64 -25.02 5.35
CA ASN A 368 24.98 -24.31 6.45
C ASN A 368 25.96 -23.73 7.50
N ASP A 369 27.20 -23.43 7.10
CA ASP A 369 28.19 -22.69 7.92
C ASP A 369 28.09 -21.19 7.62
N VAL A 370 28.24 -20.34 8.63
CA VAL A 370 28.19 -18.88 8.47
C VAL A 370 29.38 -18.39 7.64
N ILE A 371 29.12 -17.45 6.74
CA ILE A 371 30.12 -16.65 6.05
C ILE A 371 30.05 -15.23 6.63
N GLU A 372 31.11 -14.84 7.34
CA GLU A 372 31.23 -13.50 7.92
C GLU A 372 31.31 -12.42 6.83
N GLN A 373 31.05 -11.18 7.22
CA GLN A 373 31.29 -10.01 6.35
C GLN A 373 32.72 -10.06 5.81
N ASP A 374 32.90 -9.69 4.54
CA ASP A 374 34.17 -9.73 3.81
C ASP A 374 34.71 -11.16 3.57
N GLY A 375 33.92 -12.19 3.87
CA GLY A 375 34.30 -13.57 3.65
C GLY A 375 34.26 -14.00 2.18
N ASP A 376 35.07 -15.02 1.85
CA ASP A 376 35.17 -15.55 0.49
C ASP A 376 34.01 -16.50 0.14
N ILE A 377 33.65 -16.54 -1.15
CA ILE A 377 32.75 -17.53 -1.74
C ILE A 377 33.49 -18.21 -2.87
N ASN A 378 33.74 -19.51 -2.70
CA ASN A 378 34.49 -20.33 -3.64
C ASN A 378 33.80 -21.66 -3.90
N ASN A 379 34.33 -22.43 -4.85
CA ASN A 379 33.76 -23.71 -5.28
C ASN A 379 33.49 -24.66 -4.09
N GLN A 380 34.37 -24.69 -3.09
CA GLN A 380 34.19 -25.54 -1.91
C GLN A 380 32.95 -25.12 -1.11
N LYS A 381 32.80 -23.83 -0.80
CA LYS A 381 31.68 -23.31 0.00
C LYS A 381 30.32 -23.52 -0.67
N ILE A 382 30.27 -23.64 -1.99
CA ILE A 382 29.02 -23.85 -2.74
C ILE A 382 28.82 -25.29 -3.25
N SER A 383 29.78 -26.20 -3.03
CA SER A 383 29.82 -27.55 -3.61
C SER A 383 28.73 -28.52 -3.19
N ASN A 384 28.09 -28.33 -2.03
CA ASN A 384 27.05 -29.24 -1.52
C ASN A 384 25.65 -28.93 -2.08
N HIS A 385 25.57 -28.03 -3.07
CA HIS A 385 24.32 -27.50 -3.61
C HIS A 385 23.32 -28.56 -4.07
N ALA A 386 23.80 -29.65 -4.68
CA ALA A 386 22.94 -30.71 -5.20
C ALA A 386 22.17 -31.48 -4.10
N LYS A 387 22.58 -31.36 -2.82
CA LYS A 387 21.86 -31.94 -1.67
C LYS A 387 20.88 -30.96 -1.03
N ASN A 388 20.86 -29.72 -1.49
CA ASN A 388 20.04 -28.65 -0.94
C ASN A 388 18.76 -28.46 -1.76
N PRO A 389 17.66 -27.99 -1.15
CA PRO A 389 16.48 -27.55 -1.88
C PRO A 389 16.83 -26.51 -2.95
N ASP A 390 16.16 -26.58 -4.09
CA ASP A 390 16.33 -25.65 -5.22
C ASP A 390 17.75 -25.55 -5.80
N ASP A 391 18.60 -26.54 -5.53
CA ASP A 391 20.01 -26.53 -5.95
C ASP A 391 20.78 -25.33 -5.34
N ALA A 392 20.51 -25.03 -4.06
CA ALA A 392 21.05 -23.85 -3.38
C ALA A 392 22.53 -23.99 -3.06
N GLY A 393 23.35 -23.07 -3.60
CA GLY A 393 24.77 -22.94 -3.29
C GLY A 393 25.06 -22.07 -2.07
N LEU A 394 24.16 -21.14 -1.75
CA LEU A 394 24.20 -20.33 -0.53
C LEU A 394 22.80 -20.20 0.07
N PHE A 395 22.76 -19.91 1.36
CA PHE A 395 21.54 -19.49 2.05
C PHE A 395 21.72 -18.12 2.64
N VAL A 396 20.73 -17.26 2.45
CA VAL A 396 20.71 -15.92 3.05
C VAL A 396 19.54 -15.85 4.00
N THR A 397 19.79 -15.46 5.25
CA THR A 397 18.75 -15.41 6.27
C THR A 397 18.56 -14.01 6.82
N ILE A 398 17.31 -13.67 7.08
CA ILE A 398 16.90 -12.41 7.71
C ILE A 398 16.06 -12.76 8.94
N THR A 399 16.32 -12.08 10.05
CA THR A 399 15.56 -12.27 11.28
C THR A 399 14.40 -11.28 11.34
N GLY A 400 13.19 -11.78 11.55
CA GLY A 400 12.02 -10.98 11.86
C GLY A 400 11.65 -11.04 13.34
N THR A 401 10.78 -10.14 13.78
CA THR A 401 10.29 -10.06 15.15
C THR A 401 8.81 -9.67 15.23
N ASN A 402 8.09 -10.18 16.23
CA ASN A 402 6.77 -9.69 16.63
C ASN A 402 6.85 -8.70 17.81
N ASP A 403 8.06 -8.39 18.29
CA ASP A 403 8.27 -7.38 19.31
C ASP A 403 8.11 -5.98 18.71
N ASN A 404 7.05 -5.27 19.12
CA ASN A 404 6.78 -3.91 18.65
C ASN A 404 7.84 -2.90 19.11
N SER A 405 8.63 -3.22 20.14
CA SER A 405 9.72 -2.35 20.62
C SER A 405 11.03 -2.53 19.85
N ASP A 406 11.21 -3.64 19.13
CA ASP A 406 12.40 -3.90 18.31
C ASP A 406 12.18 -3.45 16.87
N ASN A 407 12.72 -2.28 16.53
CA ASN A 407 12.66 -1.71 15.18
C ASN A 407 13.88 -2.07 14.32
N THR A 408 14.82 -2.86 14.85
CA THR A 408 16.03 -3.31 14.13
C THR A 408 15.80 -4.62 13.35
N LYS A 409 14.64 -5.25 13.54
CA LYS A 409 14.24 -6.48 12.84
C LYS A 409 12.95 -6.27 12.07
N VAL A 410 12.82 -7.00 10.97
CA VAL A 410 11.65 -6.93 10.10
C VAL A 410 10.42 -7.43 10.86
N LYS A 411 9.28 -6.74 10.74
CA LYS A 411 8.05 -7.21 11.39
C LYS A 411 7.56 -8.51 10.74
N LEU A 412 7.06 -9.45 11.54
CA LEU A 412 6.46 -10.69 11.03
C LEU A 412 5.35 -10.40 10.01
N GLY A 413 5.21 -11.27 9.00
CA GLY A 413 4.24 -11.11 7.91
C GLY A 413 4.62 -10.10 6.82
N SER A 414 5.70 -9.32 6.99
CA SER A 414 6.13 -8.32 6.01
C SER A 414 6.64 -8.97 4.73
N LYS A 415 6.38 -8.32 3.58
CA LYS A 415 7.00 -8.69 2.31
C LYS A 415 8.45 -8.16 2.30
N VAL A 416 9.39 -9.05 2.04
CA VAL A 416 10.83 -8.77 2.00
C VAL A 416 11.36 -9.07 0.61
N THR A 417 12.11 -8.11 0.05
CA THR A 417 12.85 -8.30 -1.20
C THR A 417 14.34 -8.32 -0.89
N LEU A 418 14.99 -9.47 -1.06
CA LEU A 418 16.45 -9.61 -0.99
C LEU A 418 17.05 -9.30 -2.36
N ASN A 419 18.06 -8.44 -2.43
CA ASN A 419 18.76 -8.11 -3.67
C ASN A 419 20.17 -8.71 -3.66
N LEU A 420 20.50 -9.45 -4.73
CA LEU A 420 21.84 -9.97 -5.00
C LEU A 420 22.55 -9.11 -6.04
N TYR A 421 23.79 -8.75 -5.75
CA TYR A 421 24.68 -8.08 -6.70
C TYR A 421 25.99 -8.87 -6.80
N ILE A 422 26.41 -9.25 -8.01
CA ILE A 422 27.73 -9.87 -8.24
C ILE A 422 28.47 -9.07 -9.31
N ASN A 423 29.73 -8.76 -9.05
CA ASN A 423 30.66 -8.13 -9.99
C ASN A 423 31.92 -8.99 -10.09
N SER A 424 32.14 -9.59 -11.24
CA SER A 424 33.31 -10.43 -11.52
C SER A 424 33.87 -10.06 -12.89
N LYS A 425 35.07 -10.55 -13.23
CA LYS A 425 35.74 -10.21 -14.49
C LYS A 425 34.89 -10.52 -15.72
N ASN A 426 34.14 -11.62 -15.67
CA ASN A 426 33.39 -12.17 -16.80
C ASN A 426 31.87 -11.97 -16.68
N LYS A 427 31.34 -11.59 -15.51
CA LYS A 427 29.90 -11.51 -15.26
C LYS A 427 29.53 -10.39 -14.29
N THR A 428 28.38 -9.77 -14.56
CA THR A 428 27.67 -8.88 -13.66
C THR A 428 26.26 -9.43 -13.45
N VAL A 429 25.83 -9.58 -12.20
CA VAL A 429 24.52 -10.10 -11.83
C VAL A 429 23.82 -9.10 -10.91
N THR A 430 22.54 -8.86 -11.18
CA THR A 430 21.62 -8.12 -10.29
C THR A 430 20.31 -8.87 -10.28
N LEU A 431 19.88 -9.42 -9.14
CA LEU A 431 18.65 -10.20 -9.05
C LEU A 431 17.93 -9.98 -7.72
N PRO A 432 16.63 -9.64 -7.75
CA PRO A 432 15.79 -9.60 -6.56
C PRO A 432 15.15 -10.96 -6.27
N PHE A 433 14.91 -11.25 -4.99
CA PHE A 433 14.17 -12.40 -4.49
C PHE A 433 13.09 -11.91 -3.54
N ASN A 434 11.83 -12.27 -3.80
CA ASN A 434 10.70 -11.86 -2.97
C ASN A 434 10.28 -13.01 -2.06
N CYS A 435 10.09 -12.74 -0.78
CA CYS A 435 9.50 -13.69 0.15
C CYS A 435 8.72 -12.95 1.26
N ILE A 436 7.92 -13.69 2.03
CA ILE A 436 7.14 -13.14 3.15
C ILE A 436 7.81 -13.61 4.43
N MET A 437 8.13 -12.67 5.32
CA MET A 437 8.60 -12.99 6.67
C MET A 437 7.53 -13.86 7.37
N PRO A 438 7.88 -14.97 8.05
CA PRO A 438 6.89 -15.81 8.71
C PRO A 438 5.97 -15.00 9.63
N TYR A 439 4.71 -15.41 9.74
CA TYR A 439 3.71 -14.75 10.60
C TYR A 439 3.87 -15.14 12.08
N HIS A 440 4.65 -16.20 12.37
CA HIS A 440 4.87 -16.71 13.72
C HIS A 440 6.37 -16.84 14.03
N PRO A 441 6.76 -16.65 15.30
CA PRO A 441 8.09 -16.99 15.78
C PRO A 441 8.44 -18.47 15.53
N ASP A 442 9.73 -18.76 15.34
CA ASP A 442 10.21 -20.13 15.08
C ASP A 442 9.97 -21.06 16.28
N ASN A 443 9.98 -20.51 17.49
CA ASN A 443 9.76 -21.23 18.74
C ASN A 443 8.44 -20.80 19.37
N LYS A 444 7.72 -21.76 19.96
CA LYS A 444 6.56 -21.47 20.80
C LYS A 444 6.99 -20.55 21.95
N ASP A 445 6.26 -19.45 22.14
CA ASP A 445 6.55 -18.36 23.08
C ASP A 445 7.81 -17.51 22.75
N GLY A 446 8.44 -17.75 21.60
CA GLY A 446 9.51 -16.91 21.08
C GLY A 446 9.01 -15.57 20.53
N LYS A 447 9.94 -14.69 20.16
CA LYS A 447 9.63 -13.39 19.52
C LYS A 447 10.11 -13.28 18.09
N THR A 448 11.02 -14.15 17.66
CA THR A 448 11.72 -14.04 16.39
C THR A 448 11.42 -15.19 15.45
N ALA A 449 11.44 -14.91 14.16
CA ALA A 449 11.37 -15.90 13.09
C ALA A 449 12.51 -15.69 12.09
N VAL A 450 12.94 -16.76 11.42
CA VAL A 450 13.98 -16.68 10.38
C VAL A 450 13.38 -16.88 8.99
N LEU A 451 13.52 -15.86 8.16
CA LEU A 451 13.26 -15.95 6.73
C LEU A 451 14.53 -16.40 6.00
N ARG A 452 14.43 -17.47 5.19
CA ARG A 452 15.56 -18.04 4.44
C ARG A 452 15.34 -17.94 2.94
N PHE A 453 16.34 -17.42 2.24
CA PHE A 453 16.43 -17.39 0.78
C PHE A 453 17.45 -18.42 0.30
N ASN A 454 17.06 -19.19 -0.72
CA ASN A 454 17.89 -20.19 -1.37
C ASN A 454 18.53 -19.58 -2.64
N ILE A 455 19.83 -19.30 -2.61
CA ILE A 455 20.55 -18.76 -3.77
C ILE A 455 21.10 -19.92 -4.59
N ARG A 456 20.54 -20.12 -5.77
CA ARG A 456 20.85 -21.26 -6.65
C ARG A 456 22.31 -21.25 -7.09
N TYR A 457 22.96 -22.42 -7.08
CA TYR A 457 24.35 -22.61 -7.48
C TYR A 457 24.68 -22.03 -8.86
N LYS A 458 23.77 -22.17 -9.83
CA LYS A 458 23.94 -21.60 -11.18
C LYS A 458 24.20 -20.08 -11.22
N LEU A 459 23.74 -19.34 -10.20
CA LEU A 459 23.96 -17.88 -10.08
C LEU A 459 25.31 -17.54 -9.46
N LEU A 460 25.97 -18.53 -8.86
CA LEU A 460 27.18 -18.40 -8.07
C LEU A 460 28.38 -19.05 -8.76
N ASN A 461 28.17 -19.80 -9.85
CA ASN A 461 29.23 -20.52 -10.54
C ASN A 461 29.85 -19.74 -11.72
N GLY A 462 31.14 -19.95 -11.95
CA GLY A 462 31.91 -19.36 -13.04
C GLY A 462 32.06 -17.84 -12.92
N HIS A 463 32.37 -17.34 -11.72
CA HIS A 463 32.73 -15.95 -11.46
C HIS A 463 34.24 -15.82 -11.29
N PHE A 464 34.92 -15.27 -12.29
CA PHE A 464 36.37 -15.19 -12.27
C PHE A 464 36.87 -13.92 -11.58
N ALA A 465 37.99 -14.04 -10.86
CA ALA A 465 38.72 -12.91 -10.32
C ALA A 465 39.18 -11.94 -11.43
N PHE A 466 39.29 -10.66 -11.07
CA PHE A 466 39.99 -9.67 -11.87
C PHE A 466 41.51 -9.88 -11.76
N PRO A 467 42.34 -9.24 -12.61
CA PRO A 467 43.79 -9.43 -12.55
C PRO A 467 44.45 -9.11 -11.20
N PHE A 468 43.82 -8.25 -10.39
CA PHE A 468 44.41 -7.73 -9.14
C PHE A 468 43.50 -7.82 -7.92
N HIS A 469 42.29 -8.35 -8.06
CA HIS A 469 41.35 -8.52 -6.95
C HIS A 469 40.26 -9.53 -7.31
N ASP A 470 39.61 -10.08 -6.30
CA ASP A 470 38.52 -11.03 -6.50
C ASP A 470 37.25 -10.36 -7.03
N GLY A 471 36.30 -11.18 -7.47
CA GLY A 471 34.94 -10.69 -7.69
C GLY A 471 34.33 -10.24 -6.36
N MET A 472 33.33 -9.35 -6.43
CA MET A 472 32.57 -8.89 -5.27
C MET A 472 31.14 -9.40 -5.34
N ILE A 473 30.61 -9.81 -4.20
CA ILE A 473 29.21 -10.17 -4.01
C ILE A 473 28.61 -9.33 -2.88
N TYR A 474 27.38 -8.86 -3.07
CA TYR A 474 26.64 -8.09 -2.08
C TYR A 474 25.24 -8.66 -1.92
N PHE A 475 24.75 -8.62 -0.69
CA PHE A 475 23.35 -8.82 -0.35
C PHE A 475 22.88 -7.61 0.45
N ASP A 476 21.73 -7.07 0.06
CA ASP A 476 20.92 -6.25 0.94
C ASP A 476 19.45 -6.63 0.77
N TYR A 477 18.57 -6.05 1.57
CA TYR A 477 17.15 -6.31 1.44
C TYR A 477 16.33 -5.09 1.80
N GLN A 478 15.08 -5.08 1.36
CA GLN A 478 14.10 -4.04 1.63
C GLN A 478 12.77 -4.61 2.09
N VAL A 479 12.06 -3.81 2.87
CA VAL A 479 10.65 -3.97 3.22
C VAL A 479 9.90 -2.82 2.57
N GLY A 480 8.94 -3.15 1.70
CA GLY A 480 8.32 -2.20 0.77
C GLY A 480 8.96 -2.21 -0.62
N ASP A 481 8.48 -1.35 -1.50
CA ASP A 481 8.97 -1.15 -2.87
C ASP A 481 9.83 0.12 -2.96
N ASP A 482 10.80 0.21 -3.88
CA ASP A 482 11.59 1.44 -4.06
C ASP A 482 10.71 2.66 -4.40
N ASN A 483 9.52 2.41 -4.96
CA ASN A 483 8.50 3.44 -5.22
C ASN A 483 7.77 3.91 -3.95
N ASP A 484 7.80 3.12 -2.87
CA ASP A 484 7.16 3.47 -1.60
C ASP A 484 8.00 4.51 -0.86
N ARG A 485 7.32 5.49 -0.28
CA ARG A 485 7.97 6.56 0.47
C ARG A 485 8.57 6.09 1.80
N ASP A 486 7.98 5.05 2.38
CA ASP A 486 8.36 4.43 3.65
C ASP A 486 9.14 3.12 3.46
N VAL A 487 9.71 2.91 2.27
CA VAL A 487 10.62 1.79 2.03
C VAL A 487 11.81 1.88 2.98
N THR A 488 12.13 0.75 3.60
CA THR A 488 13.23 0.63 4.56
C THR A 488 14.10 -0.56 4.21
N TYR A 489 15.38 -0.47 4.54
CA TYR A 489 16.38 -1.46 4.13
C TYR A 489 17.07 -2.12 5.33
N GLY A 490 17.58 -3.32 5.10
CA GLY A 490 18.55 -3.95 5.98
C GLY A 490 19.97 -3.48 5.73
N GLY A 491 20.86 -3.81 6.66
CA GLY A 491 22.29 -3.63 6.48
C GLY A 491 22.83 -4.41 5.28
N ILE A 492 23.95 -3.95 4.73
CA ILE A 492 24.59 -4.58 3.58
C ILE A 492 25.53 -5.67 4.06
N TRP A 493 25.33 -6.90 3.58
CA TRP A 493 26.36 -7.92 3.61
C TRP A 493 27.19 -7.87 2.33
N SER A 494 28.52 -7.96 2.45
CA SER A 494 29.44 -7.99 1.32
C SER A 494 30.52 -9.05 1.52
N GLY A 495 31.01 -9.62 0.42
CA GLY A 495 32.13 -10.56 0.42
C GLY A 495 32.81 -10.69 -0.93
N HIS A 496 33.77 -11.60 -1.01
CA HIS A 496 34.54 -11.90 -2.23
C HIS A 496 34.00 -13.15 -2.91
N ILE A 497 34.07 -13.24 -4.25
CA ILE A 497 33.63 -14.42 -5.00
C ILE A 497 34.60 -14.78 -6.12
N VAL A 498 35.04 -16.04 -6.10
CA VAL A 498 35.87 -16.67 -7.15
C VAL A 498 35.43 -18.13 -7.32
N THR A 499 34.81 -18.44 -8.46
CA THR A 499 34.24 -19.77 -8.76
C THR A 499 34.49 -20.15 -10.22
N ASP A 500 34.58 -21.45 -10.49
CA ASP A 500 35.01 -21.99 -11.79
C ASP A 500 33.86 -22.39 -12.73
#